data_AF-A0A4Q6DU49-F1
#
_entry.id   AF-A0A4Q6DU49-F1
#
_cell.length_a   1.000
_cell.length_b   1.000
_cell.length_c   1.000
_cell.angle_alpha   90.00
_cell.angle_beta   90.00
_cell.angle_gamma   90.00
#
_symmetry.space_group_name_H-M   'P 1'
#
loop_
_entity.id
_entity.type
_entity.pdbx_description
1 polymer ?
#
loop_
_entity_poly.entity_id
_entity_poly.type
_entity_poly.pdbx_seq_one_letter_code
_entity_poly.pdbx_strand_id
1 'polypeptide(L)' 'MAEKKAFILRINPDVLKEIECWGADEFRSTNGQIEYLLQQALLARKKNQKKASKEK' A
#
# COMPACT_ATOMS: atom_id res chain seq x y z
N MET A 1 3.67 6.31 -18.46
CA MET A 1 3.61 6.23 -16.99
C MET A 1 2.26 6.77 -16.55
N ALA A 2 1.51 6.02 -15.75
CA ALA A 2 0.26 6.53 -15.19
C ALA A 2 0.54 7.82 -14.41
N GLU A 3 -0.33 8.81 -14.56
CA GLU A 3 -0.21 10.11 -13.91
C GLU A 3 -0.21 9.93 -12.39
N LYS A 4 0.91 10.28 -11.73
CA LYS A 4 1.05 10.18 -10.27
C LYS A 4 0.66 11.52 -9.66
N LYS A 5 -0.45 11.55 -8.91
CA LYS A 5 -0.89 12.74 -8.19
C LYS A 5 -0.19 12.81 -6.83
N ALA A 6 0.57 13.87 -6.59
CA ALA A 6 1.12 14.14 -5.27
C ALA A 6 -0.01 14.51 -4.30
N PHE A 7 0.00 13.93 -3.09
CA PHE A 7 -0.95 14.24 -2.04
C PHE A 7 -0.25 14.22 -0.68
N ILE A 8 -0.77 14.99 0.27
CA ILE A 8 -0.24 15.04 1.62
C ILE A 8 -0.87 13.88 2.41
N LEU A 9 -0.04 12.93 2.84
CA LEU A 9 -0.46 11.81 3.68
C LEU A 9 -0.20 12.17 5.14
N ARG A 10 -1.25 12.13 5.97
CA ARG A 10 -1.10 12.16 7.43
C ARG A 10 -0.89 10.73 7.91
N ILE A 11 0.29 10.46 8.46
CA ILE A 11 0.69 9.14 8.96
C ILE A 11 1.42 9.31 10.29
N ASN A 12 1.31 8.32 11.17
CA ASN A 12 2.11 8.29 12.39
C ASN A 12 3.60 8.17 12.00
N PRO A 13 4.50 9.02 12.54
CA PRO A 13 5.94 8.95 12.27
C PRO A 13 6.55 7.57 12.51
N ASP A 14 6.10 6.83 13.53
CA ASP A 14 6.64 5.50 13.84
C ASP A 14 6.34 4.50 12.72
N VAL A 15 5.12 4.55 12.18
CA VAL A 15 4.69 3.72 11.05
C VAL A 15 5.49 4.06 9.79
N LEU A 16 5.75 5.35 9.55
CA LEU A 16 6.55 5.76 8.39
C LEU A 16 7.97 5.22 8.48
N LYS A 17 8.57 5.24 9.67
CA LYS A 17 9.92 4.71 9.93
C LYS A 17 10.01 3.20 9.70
N GLU A 18 8.99 2.45 10.13
CA GLU A 18 8.92 1.01 9.85
C GLU A 18 8.82 0.73 8.34
N ILE A 19 8.00 1.49 7.62
CA ILE A 19 7.85 1.35 6.16
C ILE A 19 9.16 1.72 5.43
N GLU A 20 9.89 2.73 5.92
CA GLU A 20 11.18 3.12 5.36
C GLU A 20 12.22 2.01 5.53
N CYS A 21 12.31 1.42 6.73
CA CYS A 21 13.19 0.28 7.00
C CYS A 21 12.84 -0.91 6.09
N TRP A 22 11.56 -1.28 6.01
CA TRP A 22 11.11 -2.37 5.14
C TRP A 22 11.38 -2.08 3.66
N GLY A 23 11.15 -0.85 3.22
CA GLY A 23 11.47 -0.43 1.85
C GLY A 23 12.96 -0.57 1.55
N ALA A 24 13.83 -0.16 2.50
CA ALA A 24 15.27 -0.29 2.37
C ALA A 24 15.72 -1.77 2.27
N ASP A 25 15.11 -2.66 3.08
CA ASP A 25 15.40 -4.10 3.05
C ASP A 25 15.06 -4.75 1.69
N GLU A 26 14.06 -4.20 0.98
CA GLU A 26 13.60 -4.70 -0.33
C GLU A 26 14.14 -3.88 -1.52
N PHE A 27 15.13 -3.00 -1.29
CA PHE A 27 15.71 -2.09 -2.29
C PHE A 27 14.66 -1.20 -2.99
N ARG A 28 13.67 -0.73 -2.24
CA ARG A 28 12.59 0.17 -2.71
C ARG A 28 12.68 1.51 -2.00
N SER A 29 12.22 2.57 -2.69
CA SER A 29 12.00 3.85 -2.03
C SER A 29 10.79 3.77 -1.10
N THR A 30 10.74 4.62 -0.07
CA THR A 30 9.59 4.71 0.84
C THR A 30 8.28 4.92 0.07
N ASN A 31 8.26 5.80 -0.94
CA ASN A 31 7.08 5.99 -1.79
C ASN A 31 6.73 4.75 -2.60
N GLY A 32 7.73 4.02 -3.13
CA GLY A 32 7.50 2.77 -3.84
C GLY A 32 6.92 1.68 -2.94
N GLN A 33 7.40 1.59 -1.69
CA GLN A 33 6.88 0.64 -0.71
C GLN A 33 5.44 0.98 -0.31
N ILE A 34 5.14 2.27 -0.09
CA ILE A 34 3.76 2.72 0.18
C ILE A 34 2.83 2.37 -0.99
N GLU A 35 3.26 2.63 -2.24
CA GLU A 35 2.47 2.30 -3.44
C GLU A 35 2.19 0.79 -3.52
N TYR A 36 3.21 -0.04 -3.29
CA TYR A 36 3.08 -1.50 -3.28
C TYR A 36 2.08 -1.99 -2.22
N LEU A 37 2.19 -1.50 -0.98
CA LEU A 37 1.30 -1.88 0.12
C LEU A 37 -0.15 -1.50 -0.16
N LEU A 38 -0.38 -0.29 -0.69
CA LEU A 38 -1.72 0.14 -1.08
C LEU A 38 -2.32 -0.72 -2.19
N GLN A 39 -1.51 -1.10 -3.19
CA GLN A 39 -1.97 -2.02 -4.25
C GLN A 39 -2.33 -3.40 -3.69
N GLN A 40 -1.49 -3.97 -2.83
CA GLN A 40 -1.77 -5.26 -2.19
C GLN A 40 -3.05 -5.19 -1.35
N ALA A 41 -3.23 -4.13 -0.55
CA ALA A 41 -4.43 -3.93 0.27
C ALA A 41 -5.71 -3.84 -0.58
N LEU A 42 -5.66 -3.11 -1.72
CA LEU A 42 -6.79 -3.02 -2.65
C LEU A 42 -7.11 -4.36 -3.32
N LEU A 43 -6.09 -5.13 -3.70
CA LEU A 43 -6.26 -6.46 -4.27
C LEU A 43 -6.88 -7.43 -3.25
N ALA A 44 -6.39 -7.42 -2.01
CA ALA A 44 -6.92 -8.23 -0.91
C ALA A 44 -8.39 -7.88 -0.63
N ARG A 45 -8.72 -6.58 -0.55
CA ARG A 45 -10.10 -6.11 -0.38
C ARG A 45 -11.02 -6.60 -1.50
N LYS A 46 -10.61 -6.47 -2.76
CA LYS A 46 -11.38 -6.94 -3.92
C LYS A 46 -11.61 -8.45 -3.89
N LYS A 47 -10.58 -9.24 -3.53
CA LYS A 47 -10.71 -10.69 -3.36
C LYS A 47 -11.74 -11.05 -2.28
N ASN A 48 -11.70 -10.36 -1.14
CA ASN A 48 -12.65 -10.59 -0.04
C ASN A 48 -14.09 -10.23 -0.43
N GLN A 49 -14.29 -9.15 -1.19
CA GLN A 49 -15.62 -8.80 -1.71
C GLN A 49 -16.17 -9.85 -2.68
N LYS A 50 -15.35 -10.41 -3.57
CA LYS A 50 -15.78 -11.49 -4.49
C LYS A 50 -16.18 -12.77 -3.76
N LYS A 51 -15.54 -13.11 -2.63
CA LYS A 51 -15.94 -14.25 -1.79
C LYS A 51 -17.30 -14.00 -1.14
N ALA A 52 -17.50 -12.83 -0.54
CA ALA A 52 -18.76 -12.46 0.09
C ALA A 52 -19.96 -12.46 -0.87
N SER A 53 -19.75 -12.20 -2.16
CA SER A 53 -20.79 -12.27 -3.19
C SER A 53 -21.07 -13.67 -3.74
N LYS A 54 -20.20 -14.65 -3.47
CA LYS A 54 -20.39 -16.06 -3.89
C LYS A 54 -21.03 -16.94 -2.82
N GLU A 55 -21.05 -16.47 -1.57
CA GLU A 55 -21.70 -17.12 -0.42
C GLU A 55 -23.12 -16.59 -0.14
N LYS A 56 -23.62 -15.67 -0.97
CA LYS A 56 -25.03 -15.24 -1.02
C LYS A 56 -25.71 -15.84 -2.24
#